data_AF-A0A7S1ED69-F1
#
_entry.id   AF-A0A7S1ED69-F1
#
_cell.length_a   1.000
_cell.length_b   1.000
_cell.length_c   1.000
_cell.angle_alpha   90.00
_cell.angle_beta   90.00
_cell.angle_gamma   90.00
#
_symmetry.space_group_name_H-M   'P 1'
#
loop_
_entity.id
_entity.type
_entity.pdbx_description
1 polymer ?
#
loop_
_entity_poly.entity_id
_entity_poly.type
_entity_poly.pdbx_seq_one_letter_code
_entity_poly.pdbx_strand_id
1 'polypeptide(L)'
;RERGVFLMEALWTRFLPAYELAGRWLREGAIGELRAMQSSFCFVAPDDPLHRCWNPALAGGALWDIGIYNLAVTRWVLQQTNGGVCPEPTALDVSVRLPPTGGGGGLG
;
A
#
# COMPACT_ATOMS: atom_id res chain seq x y z
N ARG A 1 14.14 20.26 0.22
CA ARG A 1 13.86 21.02 -1.05
C ARG A 1 15.11 21.72 -1.61
N GLU A 2 16.11 22.01 -0.77
CA GLU A 2 17.34 22.77 -1.07
C GLU A 2 18.25 22.19 -2.17
N ARG A 3 18.12 20.90 -2.51
CA ARG A 3 18.91 20.28 -3.59
C ARG A 3 18.21 20.25 -4.94
N GLY A 4 16.98 20.78 -5.07
CA GLY A 4 16.24 20.80 -6.33
C GLY A 4 15.90 19.42 -6.91
N VAL A 5 16.12 18.35 -6.16
CA VAL A 5 15.87 16.97 -6.60
C VAL A 5 14.43 16.56 -6.31
N PHE A 6 13.85 15.80 -7.24
CA PHE A 6 12.57 15.15 -7.06
C PHE A 6 12.75 13.97 -6.11
N LEU A 7 12.09 14.04 -4.95
CA LEU A 7 11.97 12.92 -4.02
C LEU A 7 10.58 12.30 -4.22
N MET A 8 10.55 11.04 -4.61
CA MET A 8 9.33 10.25 -4.72
C MET A 8 9.47 9.04 -3.82
N GLU A 9 8.44 8.81 -3.02
CA GLU A 9 8.30 7.55 -2.32
C GLU A 9 8.28 6.40 -3.34
N ALA A 10 8.95 5.29 -3.05
CA ALA A 10 9.19 4.19 -3.99
C ALA A 10 7.93 3.33 -4.26
N LEU A 11 6.83 3.97 -4.65
CA LEU A 11 5.53 3.36 -4.98
C LEU A 11 5.53 2.83 -6.41
N TRP A 12 6.38 1.83 -6.67
CA TRP A 12 6.53 1.20 -7.98
C TRP A 12 5.23 0.59 -8.52
N THR A 13 4.28 0.26 -7.64
CA THR A 13 2.97 -0.30 -8.01
C THR A 13 2.18 0.59 -8.96
N ARG A 14 2.36 1.92 -8.91
CA ARG A 14 1.69 2.87 -9.81
C ARG A 14 2.07 2.71 -11.28
N PHE A 15 3.19 2.06 -11.57
CA PHE A 15 3.70 1.83 -12.92
C PHE A 15 3.33 0.46 -13.48
N LEU A 16 2.50 -0.31 -12.77
CA LEU A 16 1.99 -1.58 -13.27
C LEU A 16 0.91 -1.31 -14.34
N PRO A 17 0.91 -2.05 -15.48
CA PRO A 17 -0.13 -1.90 -16.52
C PRO A 17 -1.57 -2.03 -16.01
N ALA A 18 -1.75 -2.76 -14.90
CA ALA A 18 -3.04 -2.89 -14.22
C ALA A 18 -3.61 -1.53 -13.75
N TYR A 19 -2.76 -0.57 -13.34
CA TYR A 19 -3.21 0.76 -12.92
C TYR A 19 -3.76 1.57 -14.10
N GLU A 20 -3.19 1.43 -15.29
CA GLU A 20 -3.72 2.12 -16.47
C GLU A 20 -5.11 1.59 -16.84
N LEU A 21 -5.27 0.26 -16.87
CA LEU A 21 -6.55 -0.36 -17.18
C LEU A 21 -7.61 -0.03 -16.13
N ALA A 22 -7.27 -0.20 -14.84
CA ALA A 22 -8.18 0.11 -13.74
C ALA A 22 -8.54 1.60 -13.72
N GLY A 23 -7.58 2.48 -13.97
CA GLY A 23 -7.81 3.93 -14.02
C GLY A 23 -8.75 4.31 -15.15
N ARG A 24 -8.63 3.67 -16.32
CA ARG A 24 -9.56 3.85 -17.43
C ARG A 24 -10.99 3.45 -17.03
N TRP A 25 -11.17 2.25 -16.47
CA TRP A 25 -12.48 1.77 -16.03
C TRP A 25 -13.11 2.66 -14.96
N LEU A 26 -12.31 3.17 -14.01
CA LEU A 26 -12.76 4.09 -12.98
C LEU A 26 -13.23 5.42 -13.57
N ARG A 27 -12.47 6.00 -14.50
CA ARG A 27 -12.83 7.29 -15.13
C ARG A 27 -14.01 7.17 -16.10
N GLU A 28 -14.13 6.06 -16.80
CA GLU A 28 -15.23 5.79 -17.74
C GLU A 28 -16.52 5.36 -17.02
N GLY A 29 -16.48 5.14 -15.70
CA GLY A 29 -17.62 4.64 -14.94
C GLY A 29 -18.00 3.21 -15.30
N ALA A 30 -17.09 2.43 -15.91
CA ALA A 30 -17.35 1.08 -16.39
C ALA A 30 -17.72 0.10 -15.27
N ILE A 31 -17.34 0.41 -14.02
CA ILE A 31 -17.66 -0.38 -12.82
C ILE A 31 -18.80 0.24 -11.97
N GLY A 32 -19.44 1.31 -12.45
CA GLY A 32 -20.45 2.07 -11.71
C GLY A 32 -19.85 3.00 -10.65
N GLU A 33 -20.70 3.50 -9.74
CA GLU A 33 -20.26 4.37 -8.65
C GLU A 33 -19.46 3.60 -7.60
N LEU A 34 -18.30 4.13 -7.22
CA LEU A 34 -17.48 3.57 -6.14
C LEU A 34 -18.21 3.69 -4.80
N ARG A 35 -18.54 2.56 -4.18
CA ARG A 35 -19.18 2.49 -2.85
C ARG A 35 -18.22 2.07 -1.75
N ALA A 36 -17.30 1.16 -2.05
CA ALA A 36 -16.32 0.65 -1.11
C ALA A 36 -15.09 0.12 -1.87
N MET A 37 -13.93 0.12 -1.21
CA MET A 37 -12.70 -0.49 -1.70
C MET A 37 -12.02 -1.23 -0.56
N GLN A 38 -11.51 -2.42 -0.87
CA GLN A 38 -10.66 -3.18 0.02
C GLN A 38 -9.35 -3.49 -0.72
N SER A 39 -8.21 -3.26 -0.05
CA SER A 39 -6.89 -3.59 -0.57
C SER A 39 -6.12 -4.44 0.45
N SER A 40 -5.51 -5.51 -0.05
CA SER A 40 -4.64 -6.39 0.71
C SER A 40 -3.33 -6.50 -0.04
N PHE A 41 -2.21 -6.25 0.65
CA PHE A 41 -0.88 -6.40 0.08
C PHE A 41 -0.08 -7.35 0.96
N CYS A 42 0.09 -8.57 0.47
CA CYS A 42 0.78 -9.64 1.17
C CYS A 42 1.88 -10.17 0.26
N PHE A 43 3.06 -10.44 0.81
CA PHE A 43 4.13 -11.14 0.12
C PHE A 43 4.80 -12.14 1.06
N VAL A 44 5.40 -13.17 0.47
CA VAL A 44 6.21 -14.14 1.21
C VAL A 44 7.58 -13.51 1.43
N ALA A 45 7.89 -13.13 2.68
CA ALA A 45 9.23 -12.71 3.05
C ALA A 45 10.11 -13.96 3.26
N PRO A 46 11.40 -13.92 2.88
CA PRO A 46 12.37 -14.95 3.27
C PRO A 46 12.40 -15.11 4.80
N ASP A 47 12.53 -16.35 5.29
CA ASP A 47 12.67 -16.67 6.71
C ASP A 47 14.11 -16.35 7.17
N ASP A 48 14.44 -15.06 7.20
CA ASP A 48 15.73 -14.53 7.65
C ASP A 48 15.48 -13.44 8.71
N PRO A 49 15.90 -13.65 9.97
CA PRO A 49 15.73 -12.68 11.07
C PRO A 49 16.39 -11.32 10.81
N LEU A 50 17.40 -11.25 9.94
CA LEU A 50 18.07 -10.00 9.55
C LEU A 50 17.37 -9.30 8.39
N HIS A 51 16.42 -9.97 7.72
CA HIS A 51 15.67 -9.40 6.63
C HIS A 51 14.80 -8.24 7.12
N ARG A 52 14.72 -7.19 6.30
CA ARG A 52 14.01 -5.93 6.61
C ARG A 52 12.56 -6.12 7.07
N CYS A 53 11.91 -7.21 6.65
CA CYS A 53 10.52 -7.51 7.04
C CYS A 53 10.39 -8.06 8.47
N TRP A 54 11.47 -8.62 9.04
CA TRP A 54 11.48 -9.28 10.33
C TRP A 54 12.28 -8.51 11.39
N ASN A 55 13.25 -7.69 10.97
CA ASN A 55 14.05 -6.88 11.89
C ASN A 55 13.34 -5.54 12.21
N PRO A 56 12.84 -5.34 13.44
CA PRO A 56 12.14 -4.10 13.83
C PRO A 56 13.00 -2.84 13.70
N ALA A 57 14.33 -2.99 13.80
CA ALA A 57 15.28 -1.88 13.74
C ALA A 57 15.60 -1.42 12.30
N LEU A 58 15.33 -2.25 11.27
CA LEU A 58 15.70 -1.94 9.88
C LEU A 58 14.53 -1.44 9.02
N ALA A 59 13.27 -1.59 9.45
CA ALA A 59 12.12 -1.07 8.68
C ALA A 59 10.84 -0.81 9.51
N GLY A 60 10.91 -0.58 10.83
CA GLY A 60 9.75 -0.18 11.64
C GLY A 60 8.57 -1.16 11.69
N GLY A 61 8.76 -2.40 11.19
CA GLY A 61 7.72 -3.40 11.02
C GLY A 61 6.93 -3.28 9.71
N ALA A 62 6.31 -4.39 9.29
CA ALA A 62 5.55 -4.51 8.04
C ALA A 62 4.51 -3.41 7.78
N LEU A 63 4.01 -2.71 8.81
CA LEU A 63 3.05 -1.62 8.62
C LEU A 63 3.66 -0.43 7.85
N TRP A 64 4.85 0.04 8.22
CA TRP A 64 5.45 1.21 7.57
C TRP A 64 6.00 0.87 6.19
N ASP A 65 6.46 -0.36 5.99
CA ASP A 65 6.99 -0.81 4.70
C ASP A 65 5.87 -1.13 3.69
N ILE A 66 4.77 -1.73 4.16
CA ILE A 66 3.77 -2.36 3.29
C ILE A 66 2.42 -1.66 3.33
N GLY A 67 2.01 -1.16 4.51
CA GLY A 67 0.72 -0.49 4.69
C GLY A 67 0.57 0.76 3.83
N ILE A 68 1.69 1.41 3.50
CA ILE A 68 1.71 2.58 2.61
C ILE A 68 1.17 2.27 1.21
N TYR A 69 1.34 1.05 0.69
CA TYR A 69 0.84 0.67 -0.64
C TYR A 69 -0.68 0.62 -0.67
N ASN A 70 -1.30 0.09 0.38
CA ASN A 70 -2.75 0.07 0.51
C ASN A 70 -3.34 1.48 0.60
N LEU A 71 -2.68 2.36 1.37
CA LEU A 71 -3.10 3.76 1.45
C LEU A 71 -2.92 4.48 0.10
N ALA A 72 -1.79 4.25 -0.56
CA ALA A 72 -1.45 4.87 -1.84
C ALA A 72 -2.42 4.46 -2.96
N VAL A 73 -2.83 3.20 -3.01
CA VAL A 73 -3.80 2.72 -4.01
C VAL A 73 -5.21 3.23 -3.70
N THR A 74 -5.65 3.24 -2.44
CA THR A 74 -6.95 3.80 -2.05
C THR A 74 -7.04 5.27 -2.41
N ARG A 75 -6.00 6.06 -2.10
CA ARG A 75 -5.93 7.47 -2.49
C ARG A 75 -5.97 7.66 -4.00
N TRP A 76 -5.27 6.80 -4.76
CA TRP A 76 -5.28 6.86 -6.21
C TRP A 76 -6.66 6.53 -6.80
N VAL A 77 -7.34 5.49 -6.31
CA VAL A 77 -8.69 5.13 -6.76
C VAL A 77 -9.67 6.28 -6.53
N LEU A 78 -9.65 6.87 -5.33
CA LEU A 78 -10.50 8.04 -5.01
C LEU A 78 -10.22 9.22 -5.96
N GLN A 79 -8.96 9.48 -6.29
CA GLN A 79 -8.62 10.52 -7.28
C GLN A 79 -9.19 10.20 -8.67
N GLN A 80 -9.18 8.94 -9.11
CA GLN A 80 -9.74 8.60 -10.43
C GLN A 80 -11.25 8.80 -10.50
N THR A 81 -11.97 8.62 -9.39
CA THR A 81 -13.44 8.73 -9.36
C THR A 81 -13.93 10.14 -9.02
N ASN A 82 -13.10 10.99 -8.40
CA ASN A 82 -13.46 12.35 -7.97
C ASN A 82 -12.75 13.45 -8.78
N GLY A 83 -12.53 13.24 -10.08
CA GLY A 83 -11.96 14.27 -10.96
C GLY A 83 -10.55 14.73 -10.58
N GLY A 84 -9.75 13.83 -9.99
CA GLY A 84 -8.38 14.09 -9.54
C GLY A 84 -8.25 14.50 -8.07
N VAL A 85 -9.37 14.67 -7.35
CA VAL A 85 -9.36 15.07 -5.94
C VAL A 85 -9.54 13.83 -5.05
N CYS A 86 -8.68 13.66 -4.05
CA CYS A 86 -8.97 12.72 -2.96
C CYS A 86 -9.68 13.50 -1.85
N PRO A 87 -10.91 13.15 -1.45
CA PRO A 87 -11.55 13.78 -0.30
C PRO A 87 -10.79 13.47 1.00
N GLU A 88 -10.92 14.34 1.99
CA GLU A 88 -10.40 14.08 3.33
C GLU A 88 -11.17 12.92 3.99
N PRO A 89 -10.48 11.98 4.66
CA PRO A 89 -11.14 10.88 5.35
C PRO A 89 -11.93 11.38 6.55
N THR A 90 -13.18 10.90 6.69
CA THR A 90 -14.03 11.22 7.85
C THR A 90 -13.62 10.45 9.11
N ALA A 91 -13.05 9.26 8.94
CA ALA A 91 -12.54 8.40 10.01
C ALA A 91 -11.41 7.50 9.45
N LEU A 92 -10.46 7.14 10.31
CA LEU A 92 -9.36 6.23 9.98
C LEU A 92 -9.10 5.29 11.16
N ASP A 93 -9.35 4.00 10.95
CA ASP A 93 -9.04 2.93 11.91
C ASP A 93 -7.83 2.14 11.42
N VAL A 94 -6.81 2.00 12.26
CA VAL A 94 -5.58 1.25 11.95
C VAL A 94 -5.41 0.16 13.00
N SER A 95 -5.37 -1.09 12.55
CA SER A 95 -5.04 -2.24 13.39
C SER A 95 -3.79 -2.95 12.87
N VAL A 96 -2.92 -3.33 13.79
CA VAL A 96 -1.68 -4.06 13.48
C VAL A 96 -1.68 -5.35 14.27
N ARG A 97 -1.49 -6.47 13.58
CA ARG A 97 -1.21 -7.76 14.22
C ARG A 97 0.24 -8.11 13.94
N LEU A 98 1.07 -8.02 14.97
CA LEU A 98 2.43 -8.55 14.91
C LEU A 98 2.39 -10.04 15.26
N PRO A 99 3.12 -10.91 14.54
CA PRO A 99 3.36 -12.26 15.02
C PRO A 99 4.13 -12.19 16.35
N PRO A 100 3.90 -13.12 17.30
CA PRO A 100 4.73 -13.21 18.49
C PRO A 100 6.18 -13.44 18.04
N THR A 101 7.09 -12.64 18.58
CA THR A 101 8.49 -12.50 18.17
C THR A 101 9.26 -13.81 18.00
N GLY A 102 10.10 -13.86 16.95
CA GLY A 102 11.31 -14.68 16.89
C GLY A 102 11.22 -15.86 15.91
N GLY A 103 12.22 -15.95 15.03
CA GLY A 103 12.33 -16.99 14.00
C GLY A 103 12.19 -18.41 14.55
N GLY A 104 11.58 -19.25 13.73
CA GLY A 104 11.29 -20.64 14.07
C GLY A 104 10.51 -21.27 12.93
N GLY A 105 11.15 -21.39 11.77
CA GLY A 105 10.70 -22.28 10.71
C GLY A 105 10.33 -23.65 11.29
N GLY A 106 9.10 -24.05 11.04
CA GLY A 106 8.52 -25.29 11.54
C GLY A 106 7.23 -25.55 10.82
N LEU A 107 7.35 -25.96 9.55
CA LEU A 107 6.35 -26.81 8.93
C LEU A 107 6.23 -28.06 9.80
N GLY A 108 5.06 -28.25 10.41
CA GLY A 108 4.62 -29.45 11.12
C GLY A 108 3.11 -29.53 11.00
#